data_AF-A0A661WBH8-F1
#
_entry.id   AF-A0A661WBH8-F1
#
_cell.length_a   1.000
_cell.length_b   1.000
_cell.length_c   1.000
_cell.angle_alpha   90.00
_cell.angle_beta   90.00
_cell.angle_gamma   90.00
#
_symmetry.space_group_name_H-M   'P 1'
#
loop_
_entity.id
_entity.type
_entity.pdbx_description
1 polymer ?
#
loop_
_entity_poly.entity_id
_entity_poly.type
_entity_poly.pdbx_seq_one_letter_code
_entity_poly.pdbx_strand_id
1 'polypeptide(L)' 'MRDLQSALASMTEDTFYYHANDDKNDFSNWVKEVIGDSKLAREISRSRTAQQAARYTADRVAFLGAKLA' A
#
# COMPACT_ATOMS: atom_id res chain seq x y z
N MET A 1 9.06 3.12 -0.96
CA MET A 1 8.11 2.10 -1.49
C MET A 1 8.41 0.69 -1.01
N ARG A 2 9.64 0.19 -1.11
CA ARG A 2 10.01 -1.12 -0.53
C ARG A 2 9.79 -1.17 0.99
N ASP A 3 10.08 -0.07 1.70
CA ASP A 3 9.86 -0.01 3.16
C ASP A 3 8.36 -0.07 3.51
N LEU A 4 7.49 0.60 2.74
CA LEU A 4 6.04 0.48 2.92
C LEU A 4 5.57 -0.96 2.70
N GLN A 5 6.08 -1.63 1.66
CA GLN A 5 5.75 -3.04 1.40
C GLN A 5 6.19 -3.94 2.56
N SER A 6 7.40 -3.76 3.07
CA SER A 6 7.90 -4.52 4.22
C SER A 6 7.08 -4.27 5.48
N ALA A 7 6.72 -3.01 5.76
CA ALA A 7 5.89 -2.65 6.91
C ALA A 7 4.48 -3.25 6.82
N LEU A 8 3.84 -3.19 5.65
CA LEU A 8 2.53 -3.82 5.42
C LEU A 8 2.60 -5.34 5.53
N ALA A 9 3.71 -5.96 5.13
CA ALA A 9 3.87 -7.41 5.22
C ALA A 9 4.11 -7.92 6.65
N SER A 10 4.66 -7.08 7.55
CA SER A 10 5.02 -7.49 8.91
C SER A 10 4.08 -6.96 9.99
N MET A 11 3.21 -5.99 9.69
CA MET A 11 2.27 -5.46 10.67
C MET A 11 1.12 -6.42 10.98
N THR A 12 0.55 -6.28 12.17
CA THR A 12 -0.66 -7.03 12.57
C THR A 12 -1.90 -6.45 11.90
N GLU A 13 -2.94 -7.27 11.76
CA GLU A 13 -4.23 -6.80 11.23
C GLU A 13 -4.86 -5.71 12.11
N ASP A 14 -4.68 -5.75 13.43
CA ASP A 14 -5.18 -4.70 14.33
C ASP A 14 -4.51 -3.34 14.03
N THR A 15 -3.20 -3.35 13.81
CA THR A 15 -2.44 -2.14 13.43
C THR A 15 -2.90 -1.64 12.08
N PHE A 16 -3.10 -2.55 11.12
CA PHE A 16 -3.61 -2.20 9.81
C PHE A 16 -5.01 -1.58 9.90
N TYR A 17 -5.95 -2.21 10.62
CA TYR A 17 -7.33 -1.75 10.76
C TYR A 17 -7.44 -0.37 11.43
N TYR A 18 -6.53 -0.06 12.37
CA TYR A 18 -6.43 1.27 12.96
C TYR A 18 -6.16 2.37 11.92
N HIS A 19 -5.45 2.05 10.84
CA HIS A 19 -5.07 2.98 9.77
C HIS A 19 -5.90 2.85 8.49
N ALA A 20 -6.48 1.67 8.25
CA ALA A 20 -7.19 1.32 7.04
C ALA A 20 -8.46 0.52 7.38
N ASN A 21 -9.60 1.18 7.28
CA ASN A 21 -10.94 0.65 7.54
C ASN A 21 -11.94 1.32 6.59
N ASP A 22 -13.24 1.13 6.84
CA ASP A 22 -14.29 1.64 5.96
C ASP A 22 -14.37 3.18 5.91
N ASP A 23 -13.89 3.87 6.95
CA ASP A 23 -13.94 5.34 7.04
C ASP A 23 -12.69 6.01 6.49
N LYS A 24 -11.52 5.37 6.63
CA LYS A 24 -10.23 5.94 6.22
C LYS A 24 -9.25 4.90 5.72
N ASN A 25 -8.30 5.36 4.89
CA ASN A 25 -7.14 4.57 4.53
C ASN A 25 -5.90 5.47 4.46
N ASP A 26 -5.20 5.57 5.59
CA ASP A 26 -4.04 6.45 5.76
C ASP A 26 -2.91 6.09 4.79
N PHE A 27 -2.73 4.79 4.49
CA PHE A 27 -1.72 4.33 3.53
C PHE A 27 -2.05 4.77 2.10
N SER A 28 -3.29 4.60 1.66
CA SER A 28 -3.74 5.04 0.34
C SER A 28 -3.59 6.56 0.17
N ASN A 29 -4.03 7.32 1.18
CA ASN A 29 -3.90 8.77 1.21
C ASN A 29 -2.43 9.20 1.12
N TRP A 30 -1.55 8.60 1.94
CA TRP A 30 -0.12 8.90 1.90
C TRP A 30 0.51 8.56 0.54
N VAL A 31 0.19 7.40 -0.05
CA VAL A 31 0.70 7.03 -1.39
C VAL A 31 0.22 8.01 -2.46
N LYS A 32 -1.03 8.48 -2.37
CA LYS A 32 -1.57 9.45 -3.32
C LYS A 32 -0.93 10.82 -3.18
N GLU A 33 -0.89 11.36 -1.97
CA GLU A 33 -0.55 12.77 -1.73
C GLU A 33 0.96 13.01 -1.57
N VAL A 34 1.71 12.02 -1.06
CA VAL A 34 3.17 12.17 -0.83
C VAL A 34 3.99 11.52 -1.95
N ILE A 35 3.59 10.32 -2.39
CA ILE A 35 4.32 9.61 -3.46
C ILE A 35 3.79 9.98 -4.85
N GLY A 36 2.54 10.40 -4.97
CA GLY A 36 1.92 10.74 -6.25
C GLY A 36 1.46 9.52 -7.08
N ASP A 37 1.56 8.30 -6.54
CA ASP A 37 1.21 7.08 -7.28
C ASP A 37 -0.30 6.77 -7.15
N SER A 38 -1.10 7.50 -7.92
CA SER A 38 -2.56 7.37 -7.92
C SER A 38 -3.06 5.97 -8.28
N LYS A 39 -2.29 5.19 -9.07
CA LYS A 39 -2.65 3.81 -9.40
C LYS A 39 -2.57 2.93 -8.15
N LEU A 40 -1.42 2.96 -7.48
CA LEU A 40 -1.24 2.15 -6.28
C LEU A 40 -2.15 2.60 -5.15
N ALA A 41 -2.35 3.91 -4.98
CA ALA A 41 -3.26 4.43 -3.96
C ALA A 41 -4.68 3.83 -4.10
N ARG A 42 -5.20 3.74 -5.34
CA ARG A 42 -6.51 3.13 -5.64
C ARG A 42 -6.56 1.63 -5.33
N GLU A 43 -5.45 0.92 -5.51
CA GLU A 43 -5.38 -0.52 -5.19
C GLU A 43 -5.31 -0.75 -3.68
N ILE A 44 -4.49 0.03 -2.97
CA ILE A 44 -4.41 -0.01 -1.50
C ILE A 44 -5.75 0.38 -0.86
N SER A 45 -6.47 1.36 -1.41
CA SER A 45 -7.77 1.79 -0.86
C SER A 45 -8.85 0.70 -0.86
N ARG A 46 -8.64 -0.38 -1.63
CA ARG A 46 -9.56 -1.52 -1.74
C ARG A 46 -9.11 -2.72 -0.92
N SER A 47 -7.96 -2.61 -0.27
CA SER A 47 -7.37 -3.69 0.50
C SER A 47 -8.10 -3.84 1.82
N ARG A 48 -8.46 -5.07 2.19
CA ARG A 48 -9.11 -5.39 3.47
C ARG A 48 -8.16 -5.93 4.53
N THR A 49 -6.94 -6.29 4.13
CA THR A 49 -5.91 -6.82 5.03
C THR A 49 -4.55 -6.22 4.71
N ALA A 50 -3.66 -6.29 5.70
CA ALA A 50 -2.29 -5.81 5.56
C ALA A 50 -1.55 -6.53 4.42
N GLN A 51 -1.71 -7.86 4.30
CA GLN A 51 -1.04 -8.64 3.26
C GLN A 51 -1.55 -8.31 1.86
N GLN A 52 -2.83 -7.97 1.70
CA GLN A 52 -3.36 -7.55 0.40
C GLN A 52 -2.73 -6.22 -0.05
N ALA A 53 -2.65 -5.25 0.85
CA ALA A 53 -1.98 -3.98 0.59
C ALA A 53 -0.48 -4.16 0.31
N ALA A 54 0.18 -5.06 1.05
CA ALA A 54 1.59 -5.41 0.83
C ALA A 54 1.81 -5.99 -0.57
N ARG A 55 0.92 -6.88 -1.03
CA ARG A 55 0.97 -7.46 -2.36
C ARG A 55 0.86 -6.42 -3.46
N TYR A 56 -0.14 -5.52 -3.40
CA TYR A 56 -0.25 -4.45 -4.40
C TYR A 56 0.98 -3.56 -4.43
N THR A 57 1.55 -3.26 -3.26
CA THR A 57 2.79 -2.48 -3.16
C THR A 57 3.97 -3.22 -3.79
N ALA A 58 4.11 -4.52 -3.57
CA ALA A 58 5.14 -5.36 -4.17
C ALA A 58 5.02 -5.42 -5.70
N ASP A 59 3.82 -5.69 -6.21
CA ASP A 59 3.53 -5.76 -7.65
C ASP A 59 3.86 -4.41 -8.33
N ARG A 60 3.54 -3.30 -7.67
CA ARG A 60 3.86 -1.97 -8.19
C ARG A 60 5.35 -1.69 -8.23
N VAL A 61 6.08 -2.03 -7.16
CA VAL A 61 7.55 -1.89 -7.11
C VAL A 61 8.21 -2.70 -8.21
N ALA A 62 7.78 -3.95 -8.42
CA ALA A 62 8.30 -4.81 -9.48
C ALA A 62 8.03 -4.23 -10.87
N PHE A 63 6.79 -3.78 -11.14
CA PHE A 63 6.42 -3.15 -12.41
C PHE A 63 7.27 -1.91 -12.73
N LEU A 64 7.44 -1.01 -11.75
CA LEU A 64 8.24 0.20 -11.96
C LEU A 64 9.73 -0.12 -12.12
N GLY A 65 10.26 -1.08 -11.36
CA GLY A 65 11.63 -1.54 -11.51
C GLY A 65 11.92 -2.10 -12.89
N ALA A 66 11.02 -2.93 -13.44
CA ALA A 66 11.16 -3.48 -14.78
C ALA A 66 11.05 -2.45 -15.91
N LYS A 67 10.35 -1.32 -15.67
CA LYS A 67 10.19 -0.23 -16.66
C LYS A 67 11.37 0.76 -16.67
N LEU A 68 12.15 0.79 -15.60
CA LEU A 68 13.31 1.68 -15.43
C LEU A 68 14.65 0.98 -15.70
N ALA A 69 14.64 -0.34 -15.88
CA ALA A 69 15.77 -1.13 -16.35
C ALA A 69 15.85 -1.10 -17.88
#